data_AF-A0A7W0W0I1-F1
#
_entry.id   AF-A0A7W0W0I1-F1
#
_cell.length_a   1.000
_cell.length_b   1.000
_cell.length_c   1.000
_cell.angle_alpha   90.00
_cell.angle_beta   90.00
_cell.angle_gamma   90.00
#
_symmetry.space_group_name_H-M   'P 1'
#
loop_
_entity.id
_entity.type
_entity.pdbx_description
1 polymer ?
#
loop_
_entity_poly.entity_id
_entity_poly.type
_entity_poly.pdbx_seq_one_letter_code
_entity_poly.pdbx_strand_id
1 'polypeptide(L)'
;MHLVDEAENVPVRSVAELIAYFAGAGKPAAQWRVGTEHELIAVIKPTGEAPPYDGPHGIGALFNWFAERGGTPVLENGHMIALSRGAAQLTIEPGGQFELADRPHTDDRELVVDTKAYIADLGAASKELGLAFLSTGLRPFGGRNDIPWMPKQRYEVMRAYMPTVGTRGLDMMLRTATVQANLDFSDEADCAAKLRCLYSNTSLLTALWASSPIVEDKVSGFQSYRAWIWRDTDNARAGLMPFIFERDDIFTAYAEWALDVPMYFIYRDRYVPVPAGMTFRTYLKDGWNGEQATRSDWAMHLSTLFPEGRLKRFIEVRGCDCGSLGMITALSPMMRGLLYDTTARTAGIALLDKLSFADRQRLADDVPEQGFAAKAGGHSVGDLAAELVAIATDGLRRVAPSSVPLLAPVQEIAATRRTQADQIVEIWKRHEGDRSALIAALAHPGLG
;
A
#
# COMPACT_ATOMS: atom_id res chain seq x y z
N MET A 1 -21.09 -5.24 8.80
CA MET A 1 -19.68 -5.30 9.19
C MET A 1 -19.03 -4.02 8.70
N HIS A 2 -18.99 -2.99 9.54
CA HIS A 2 -18.28 -1.75 9.18
C HIS A 2 -16.78 -2.02 9.19
N LEU A 3 -15.98 -1.16 8.54
CA LEU A 3 -14.51 -1.16 8.68
C LEU A 3 -14.03 -0.82 10.10
N VAL A 4 -14.98 -0.61 11.01
CA VAL A 4 -14.79 -0.26 12.42
C VAL A 4 -15.22 -1.46 13.23
N ASP A 5 -14.29 -2.01 14.02
CA ASP A 5 -14.62 -3.07 14.96
C ASP A 5 -15.36 -2.46 16.15
N GLU A 6 -16.67 -2.64 16.19
CA GLU A 6 -17.54 -2.17 17.28
C GLU A 6 -17.21 -2.85 18.61
N ALA A 7 -16.62 -4.05 18.60
CA ALA A 7 -16.17 -4.72 19.81
C ALA A 7 -15.00 -3.97 20.49
N GLU A 8 -14.27 -3.17 19.73
CA GLU A 8 -13.17 -2.32 20.24
C GLU A 8 -13.66 -0.91 20.65
N ASN A 9 -14.98 -0.68 20.76
CA ASN A 9 -15.53 0.58 21.27
C ASN A 9 -15.41 0.69 22.82
N VAL A 10 -14.20 0.45 23.31
CA VAL A 10 -13.84 0.52 24.73
C VAL A 10 -13.09 1.85 24.98
N PRO A 11 -13.46 2.64 26.00
CA PRO A 11 -12.76 3.88 26.31
C PRO A 11 -11.28 3.67 26.61
N VAL A 12 -10.42 4.53 26.06
CA VAL A 12 -8.99 4.58 26.37
C VAL A 12 -8.76 5.70 27.39
N ARG A 13 -8.00 5.40 28.45
CA ARG A 13 -7.80 6.35 29.57
C ARG A 13 -6.40 6.92 29.68
N SER A 14 -5.44 6.36 28.93
CA SER A 14 -4.04 6.79 29.03
C SER A 14 -3.25 6.47 27.77
N VAL A 15 -2.13 7.18 27.59
CA VAL A 15 -1.14 6.88 26.55
C VAL A 15 -0.55 5.47 26.72
N ALA A 16 -0.42 4.98 27.96
CA ALA A 16 0.08 3.63 28.23
C ALA A 16 -0.82 2.54 27.63
N GLU A 17 -2.15 2.74 27.61
CA GLU A 17 -3.08 1.81 26.95
C GLU A 17 -2.93 1.82 25.41
N LEU A 18 -2.58 2.97 24.82
CA LEU A 18 -2.30 3.09 23.39
C LEU A 18 -0.97 2.42 23.01
N ILE A 19 0.04 2.50 23.88
CA ILE A 19 1.31 1.78 23.71
C ILE A 19 1.07 0.27 23.85
N ALA A 20 0.28 -0.14 24.85
CA ALA A 20 -0.07 -1.54 25.08
C ALA A 20 -0.85 -2.18 23.92
N TYR A 21 -1.54 -1.38 23.10
CA TYR A 21 -2.18 -1.84 21.86
C TYR A 21 -1.17 -2.51 20.89
N PHE A 22 0.03 -1.95 20.77
CA PHE A 22 1.10 -2.53 19.95
C PHE A 22 1.73 -3.75 20.62
N ALA A 23 2.03 -3.64 21.92
CA ALA A 23 2.63 -4.73 22.68
C ALA A 23 1.75 -5.99 22.71
N GLY A 24 0.42 -5.83 22.80
CA GLY A 24 -0.56 -6.91 22.76
C GLY A 24 -0.74 -7.58 21.38
N ALA A 25 -0.04 -7.09 20.35
CA ALA A 25 -0.08 -7.68 19.01
C ALA A 25 1.04 -8.70 18.75
N GLY A 26 2.02 -8.80 19.66
CA GLY A 26 3.14 -9.72 19.57
C GLY A 26 2.70 -11.18 19.43
N LYS A 27 3.31 -11.90 18.50
CA LYS A 27 3.04 -13.33 18.22
C LYS A 27 4.34 -14.13 18.23
N PRO A 28 4.34 -15.38 18.73
CA PRO A 28 5.51 -16.24 18.59
C PRO A 28 5.77 -16.53 17.10
N ALA A 29 7.05 -16.68 16.71
CA ALA A 29 7.46 -16.82 15.31
C ALA A 29 6.74 -17.95 14.55
N ALA A 30 6.41 -19.05 15.24
CA ALA A 30 5.66 -20.17 14.65
C ALA A 30 4.23 -19.82 14.20
N GLN A 31 3.69 -18.69 14.65
CA GLN A 31 2.36 -18.19 14.28
C GLN A 31 2.42 -17.05 13.26
N TRP A 32 3.61 -16.60 12.87
CA TRP A 32 3.74 -15.49 11.93
C TRP A 32 3.18 -15.82 10.56
N ARG A 33 2.45 -14.86 10.00
CA ARG A 33 1.87 -14.91 8.66
C ARG A 33 2.30 -13.68 7.88
N VAL A 34 2.03 -13.68 6.57
CA VAL A 34 2.16 -12.49 5.74
C VAL A 34 0.84 -12.25 5.03
N GLY A 35 0.25 -11.08 5.21
CA GLY A 35 -0.89 -10.62 4.42
C GLY A 35 -0.42 -9.84 3.20
N THR A 36 -1.18 -9.91 2.10
CA THR A 36 -0.89 -9.15 0.88
C THR A 36 -2.13 -8.34 0.51
N GLU A 37 -1.95 -7.06 0.28
CA GLU A 37 -3.00 -6.17 -0.24
C GLU A 37 -2.53 -5.63 -1.59
N HIS A 38 -3.41 -5.58 -2.59
CA HIS A 38 -3.08 -4.91 -3.84
C HIS A 38 -4.30 -4.23 -4.46
N GLU A 39 -4.05 -3.05 -5.03
CA GLU A 39 -5.02 -2.23 -5.72
C GLU A 39 -4.81 -2.36 -7.23
N LEU A 40 -5.88 -2.53 -8.00
CA LEU A 40 -5.83 -2.55 -9.47
C LEU A 40 -6.56 -1.35 -10.07
N ILE A 41 -5.98 -0.76 -11.11
CA ILE A 41 -6.60 0.36 -11.85
C ILE A 41 -7.52 -0.20 -12.91
N ALA A 42 -8.83 -0.06 -12.71
CA ALA A 42 -9.83 -0.35 -13.71
C ALA A 42 -9.97 0.79 -14.73
N VAL A 43 -10.20 0.43 -16.00
CA VAL A 43 -10.57 1.32 -17.09
C VAL A 43 -11.69 0.72 -17.95
N ILE A 44 -12.53 1.57 -18.52
CA ILE A 44 -13.57 1.16 -19.48
C ILE A 44 -12.93 0.94 -20.86
N LYS A 45 -13.23 -0.19 -21.50
CA LYS A 45 -12.79 -0.46 -22.87
C LYS A 45 -13.74 0.16 -23.91
N PRO A 46 -13.23 0.62 -25.06
CA PRO A 46 -11.81 0.77 -25.42
C PRO A 46 -11.24 2.16 -25.07
N THR A 47 -11.97 3.00 -24.33
CA THR A 47 -11.67 4.43 -24.19
C THR A 47 -10.57 4.73 -23.18
N GLY A 48 -10.43 3.90 -22.14
CA GLY A 48 -9.48 4.12 -21.05
C GLY A 48 -10.04 4.98 -19.91
N GLU A 49 -11.31 5.36 -19.97
CA GLU A 49 -11.96 6.18 -18.95
C GLU A 49 -12.03 5.47 -17.59
N ALA A 50 -11.96 6.25 -16.51
CA ALA A 50 -12.15 5.73 -15.16
C ALA A 50 -13.62 5.29 -14.98
N PRO A 51 -13.88 4.05 -14.54
CA PRO A 51 -15.26 3.61 -14.32
C PRO A 51 -15.89 4.40 -13.17
N PRO A 52 -17.13 4.89 -13.34
CA PRO A 52 -17.92 5.41 -12.22
C PRO A 52 -18.34 4.28 -11.28
N TYR A 53 -19.01 4.63 -10.17
CA TYR A 53 -19.61 3.62 -9.32
C TYR A 53 -20.82 2.95 -10.00
N ASP A 54 -21.76 3.78 -10.47
CA ASP A 54 -23.02 3.33 -11.06
C ASP A 54 -22.89 2.92 -12.53
N GLY A 55 -23.90 2.21 -13.02
CA GLY A 55 -24.05 1.85 -14.43
C GLY A 55 -23.44 0.48 -14.79
N PRO A 56 -23.62 0.05 -16.05
CA PRO A 56 -23.29 -1.31 -16.48
C PRO A 56 -21.78 -1.59 -16.54
N HIS A 57 -20.95 -0.55 -16.61
CA HIS A 57 -19.49 -0.62 -16.60
C HIS A 57 -18.92 -0.06 -15.30
N GLY A 58 -19.75 0.07 -14.26
CA GLY A 58 -19.38 0.69 -12.99
C GLY A 58 -18.79 -0.29 -11.98
N ILE A 59 -18.09 0.24 -11.00
CA ILE A 59 -17.51 -0.54 -9.89
C ILE A 59 -18.60 -1.21 -9.03
N GLY A 60 -19.79 -0.62 -8.91
CA GLY A 60 -20.93 -1.25 -8.26
C GLY A 60 -21.41 -2.52 -8.98
N ALA A 61 -21.40 -2.51 -10.32
CA ALA A 61 -21.72 -3.71 -11.11
C ALA A 61 -20.67 -4.81 -10.93
N LEU A 62 -19.39 -4.44 -10.82
CA LEU A 62 -18.31 -5.37 -10.50
C LEU A 62 -18.51 -6.03 -9.13
N PHE A 63 -18.84 -5.25 -8.10
CA PHE A 63 -19.16 -5.79 -6.78
C PHE A 63 -20.34 -6.76 -6.81
N ASN A 64 -21.42 -6.40 -7.51
CA ASN A 64 -22.59 -7.28 -7.66
C ASN A 64 -22.21 -8.59 -8.33
N TRP A 65 -21.39 -8.56 -9.37
CA TRP A 65 -20.89 -9.75 -10.06
C TRP A 65 -20.17 -10.72 -9.11
N PHE A 66 -19.32 -10.19 -8.22
CA PHE A 66 -18.65 -11.00 -7.20
C PHE A 66 -19.62 -11.49 -6.12
N ALA A 67 -20.53 -10.63 -5.65
CA ALA A 67 -21.48 -10.98 -4.59
C ALA A 67 -22.46 -12.09 -5.00
N GLU A 68 -22.87 -12.13 -6.27
CA GLU A 68 -23.67 -13.24 -6.85
C GLU A 68 -22.95 -14.59 -6.79
N ARG A 69 -21.62 -14.58 -6.68
CA ARG A 69 -20.75 -15.76 -6.57
C ARG A 69 -20.28 -16.03 -5.14
N GLY A 70 -20.79 -15.27 -4.17
CA GLY A 70 -20.60 -15.46 -2.75
C GLY A 70 -19.81 -14.34 -2.05
N GLY A 71 -19.72 -14.47 -0.74
CA GLY A 71 -19.22 -13.41 0.15
C GLY A 71 -20.36 -12.61 0.78
N THR A 72 -20.01 -11.78 1.75
CA THR A 72 -20.96 -10.97 2.52
C THR A 72 -20.79 -9.51 2.14
N PRO A 73 -21.80 -8.88 1.50
CA PRO A 73 -21.76 -7.47 1.17
C PRO A 73 -21.60 -6.58 2.40
N VAL A 74 -20.75 -5.56 2.28
CA VAL A 74 -20.67 -4.45 3.22
C VAL A 74 -21.22 -3.22 2.53
N LEU A 75 -22.35 -2.73 3.06
CA LEU A 75 -23.08 -1.61 2.50
C LEU A 75 -22.83 -0.34 3.30
N GLU A 76 -22.74 0.78 2.60
CA GLU A 76 -22.76 2.12 3.17
C GLU A 76 -23.73 2.98 2.35
N ASN A 77 -24.75 3.55 3.00
CA ASN A 77 -25.80 4.34 2.35
C ASN A 77 -26.41 3.65 1.10
N GLY A 78 -26.59 2.32 1.15
CA GLY A 78 -27.15 1.53 0.05
C GLY A 78 -26.16 1.10 -1.04
N HIS A 79 -24.92 1.58 -1.00
CA HIS A 79 -23.86 1.19 -1.94
C HIS A 79 -22.99 0.10 -1.33
N MET A 80 -22.69 -0.96 -2.09
CA MET A 80 -21.66 -1.92 -1.69
C MET A 80 -20.28 -1.28 -1.82
N ILE A 81 -19.55 -1.21 -0.71
CA ILE A 81 -18.23 -0.59 -0.62
C ILE A 81 -17.12 -1.60 -0.29
N ALA A 82 -17.51 -2.81 0.10
CA ALA A 82 -16.64 -3.94 0.27
C ALA A 82 -17.44 -5.26 0.20
N LEU A 83 -16.73 -6.36 -0.03
CA LEU A 83 -17.26 -7.70 -0.02
C LEU A 83 -16.34 -8.60 0.81
N SER A 84 -16.85 -9.16 1.89
CA SER A 84 -16.07 -10.06 2.76
C SER A 84 -16.11 -11.49 2.25
N ARG A 85 -14.96 -12.12 2.07
CA ARG A 85 -14.79 -13.51 1.60
C ARG A 85 -13.94 -14.29 2.60
N GLY A 86 -14.55 -14.70 3.70
CA GLY A 86 -13.83 -15.36 4.79
C GLY A 86 -12.83 -14.41 5.44
N ALA A 87 -11.53 -14.71 5.31
CA ALA A 87 -10.44 -13.87 5.82
C ALA A 87 -9.86 -12.90 4.77
N ALA A 88 -10.37 -12.91 3.54
CA ALA A 88 -10.05 -11.94 2.50
C ALA A 88 -11.19 -10.93 2.34
N GLN A 89 -10.88 -9.78 1.76
CA GLN A 89 -11.84 -8.70 1.50
C GLN A 89 -11.57 -8.06 0.16
N LEU A 90 -12.63 -7.82 -0.61
CA LEU A 90 -12.60 -6.90 -1.74
C LEU A 90 -13.09 -5.54 -1.28
N THR A 91 -12.38 -4.48 -1.62
CA THR A 91 -12.65 -3.10 -1.20
C THR A 91 -12.48 -2.15 -2.40
N ILE A 92 -12.96 -0.92 -2.25
CA ILE A 92 -12.75 0.16 -3.23
C ILE A 92 -12.04 1.34 -2.60
N GLU A 93 -11.09 1.88 -3.35
CA GLU A 93 -10.37 3.12 -3.07
C GLU A 93 -11.06 4.34 -3.71
N PRO A 94 -10.69 5.59 -3.35
CA PRO A 94 -11.45 6.78 -3.71
C PRO A 94 -11.71 6.98 -5.21
N GLY A 95 -10.76 6.59 -6.06
CA GLY A 95 -10.83 6.70 -7.52
C GLY A 95 -11.29 5.43 -8.24
N GLY A 96 -11.90 4.49 -7.49
CA GLY A 96 -12.43 3.24 -8.03
C GLY A 96 -11.35 2.18 -8.28
N GLN A 97 -10.15 2.34 -7.72
CA GLN A 97 -9.17 1.25 -7.69
C GLN A 97 -9.78 0.09 -6.89
N PHE A 98 -9.71 -1.10 -7.46
CA PHE A 98 -10.34 -2.28 -6.90
C PHE A 98 -9.28 -3.08 -6.15
N GLU A 99 -9.47 -3.20 -4.85
CA GLU A 99 -8.47 -3.76 -3.95
C GLU A 99 -8.87 -5.17 -3.51
N LEU A 100 -7.88 -6.06 -3.46
CA LEU A 100 -7.95 -7.31 -2.72
C LEU A 100 -7.01 -7.22 -1.53
N ALA A 101 -7.58 -7.23 -0.33
CA ALA A 101 -6.88 -7.59 0.90
C ALA A 101 -7.00 -9.11 1.09
N ASP A 102 -5.96 -9.85 0.75
CA ASP A 102 -5.98 -11.30 0.83
C ASP A 102 -5.86 -11.78 2.29
N ARG A 103 -6.22 -13.03 2.54
CA ARG A 103 -6.04 -13.64 3.85
C ARG A 103 -4.55 -13.72 4.20
N PRO A 104 -4.19 -13.72 5.50
CA PRO A 104 -2.79 -13.88 5.90
C PRO A 104 -2.32 -15.34 5.69
N HIS A 105 -1.16 -15.51 5.04
CA HIS A 105 -0.59 -16.80 4.67
C HIS A 105 0.64 -17.19 5.49
N THR A 106 0.72 -18.48 5.85
CA THR A 106 1.95 -19.11 6.33
C THR A 106 2.85 -19.59 5.19
N ASP A 107 2.27 -19.91 4.03
CA ASP A 107 2.95 -20.38 2.83
C ASP A 107 2.62 -19.46 1.64
N ASP A 108 3.64 -18.84 1.06
CA ASP A 108 3.45 -17.86 -0.04
C ASP A 108 2.95 -18.51 -1.34
N ARG A 109 3.01 -19.85 -1.46
CA ARG A 109 2.42 -20.57 -2.61
C ARG A 109 0.89 -20.53 -2.58
N GLU A 110 0.30 -20.44 -1.39
CA GLU A 110 -1.14 -20.26 -1.26
C GLU A 110 -1.59 -18.88 -1.75
N LEU A 111 -0.81 -17.83 -1.50
CA LEU A 111 -1.05 -16.49 -2.05
C LEU A 111 -1.14 -16.53 -3.57
N VAL A 112 -0.27 -17.30 -4.23
CA VAL A 112 -0.30 -17.45 -5.70
C VAL A 112 -1.58 -18.15 -6.17
N VAL A 113 -2.06 -19.15 -5.43
CA VAL A 113 -3.32 -19.84 -5.74
C VAL A 113 -4.49 -18.88 -5.60
N ASP A 114 -4.56 -18.15 -4.49
CA ASP A 114 -5.67 -17.24 -4.18
C ASP A 114 -5.68 -16.05 -5.14
N THR A 115 -4.50 -15.47 -5.45
CA THR A 115 -4.34 -14.43 -6.47
C THR A 115 -4.79 -14.93 -7.85
N LYS A 116 -4.40 -16.14 -8.28
CA LYS A 116 -4.83 -16.68 -9.58
C LYS A 116 -6.33 -16.90 -9.66
N ALA A 117 -6.96 -17.38 -8.59
CA ALA A 117 -8.40 -17.54 -8.52
C ALA A 117 -9.11 -16.18 -8.63
N TYR A 118 -8.64 -15.18 -7.88
CA TYR A 118 -9.14 -13.81 -7.97
C TYR A 118 -9.02 -13.22 -9.38
N ILE A 119 -7.87 -13.36 -10.04
CA ILE A 119 -7.66 -12.86 -11.41
C ILE A 119 -8.54 -13.60 -12.42
N ALA A 120 -8.80 -14.91 -12.23
CA ALA A 120 -9.72 -15.64 -13.09
C ALA A 120 -11.16 -15.10 -12.97
N ASP A 121 -11.64 -14.89 -11.74
CA ASP A 121 -12.93 -14.27 -11.45
C ASP A 121 -13.01 -12.86 -12.07
N LEU A 122 -11.99 -12.03 -11.81
CA LEU A 122 -11.90 -10.67 -12.31
C LEU A 122 -11.89 -10.63 -13.85
N GLY A 123 -11.27 -11.61 -14.50
CA GLY A 123 -11.22 -11.70 -15.97
C GLY A 123 -12.55 -12.09 -16.59
N ALA A 124 -13.34 -12.92 -15.91
CA ALA A 124 -14.72 -13.19 -16.32
C ALA A 124 -15.59 -11.93 -16.20
N ALA A 125 -15.53 -11.25 -15.05
CA ALA A 125 -16.23 -9.99 -14.82
C ALA A 125 -15.81 -8.90 -15.83
N SER A 126 -14.51 -8.78 -16.11
CA SER A 126 -13.94 -7.80 -17.05
C SER A 126 -14.51 -7.95 -18.46
N LYS A 127 -14.72 -9.20 -18.93
CA LYS A 127 -15.30 -9.47 -20.24
C LYS A 127 -16.77 -9.10 -20.31
N GLU A 128 -17.53 -9.44 -19.27
CA GLU A 128 -18.97 -9.16 -19.19
C GLU A 128 -19.24 -7.65 -19.04
N LEU A 129 -18.43 -6.96 -18.23
CA LEU A 129 -18.61 -5.56 -17.88
C LEU A 129 -17.82 -4.60 -18.78
N GLY A 130 -17.09 -5.09 -19.79
CA GLY A 130 -16.31 -4.23 -20.69
C GLY A 130 -15.18 -3.46 -19.99
N LEU A 131 -14.62 -4.02 -18.91
CA LEU A 131 -13.52 -3.42 -18.14
C LEU A 131 -12.17 -4.04 -18.53
N ALA A 132 -11.11 -3.28 -18.31
CA ALA A 132 -9.75 -3.78 -18.25
C ALA A 132 -9.08 -3.34 -16.95
N PHE A 133 -8.14 -4.15 -16.45
CA PHE A 133 -7.37 -3.85 -15.24
C PHE A 133 -5.90 -3.74 -15.59
N LEU A 134 -5.33 -2.56 -15.34
CA LEU A 134 -4.00 -2.19 -15.78
C LEU A 134 -2.93 -2.57 -14.76
N SER A 135 -1.78 -2.99 -15.27
CA SER A 135 -0.62 -3.43 -14.51
C SER A 135 0.34 -2.27 -14.24
N THR A 136 -0.10 -1.28 -13.47
CA THR A 136 0.65 -0.03 -13.21
C THR A 136 0.32 0.54 -11.83
N GLY A 137 1.24 1.34 -11.28
CA GLY A 137 1.05 2.03 -10.00
C GLY A 137 0.31 3.37 -10.09
N LEU A 138 -0.02 3.86 -11.29
CA LEU A 138 -0.74 5.12 -11.48
C LEU A 138 -1.67 5.06 -12.69
N ARG A 139 -2.87 5.63 -12.57
CA ARG A 139 -3.81 5.80 -13.67
C ARG A 139 -3.13 6.58 -14.81
N PRO A 140 -2.91 5.96 -15.98
CA PRO A 140 -2.11 6.57 -17.03
C PRO A 140 -2.88 7.57 -17.89
N PHE A 141 -4.22 7.46 -17.92
CA PHE A 141 -5.09 8.19 -18.84
C PHE A 141 -5.93 9.23 -18.10
N GLY A 142 -6.10 10.40 -18.72
CA GLY A 142 -6.89 11.49 -18.16
C GLY A 142 -6.25 12.16 -16.94
N GLY A 143 -6.81 13.31 -16.58
CA GLY A 143 -6.42 14.09 -15.41
C GLY A 143 -7.22 13.71 -14.16
N ARG A 144 -6.82 14.27 -13.02
CA ARG A 144 -7.50 14.08 -11.74
C ARG A 144 -9.01 14.39 -11.77
N ASN A 145 -9.41 15.39 -12.56
CA ASN A 145 -10.80 15.84 -12.64
C ASN A 145 -11.69 14.91 -13.47
N ASP A 146 -11.12 13.97 -14.21
CA ASP A 146 -11.84 13.01 -15.05
C ASP A 146 -12.25 11.75 -14.26
N ILE A 147 -11.91 11.67 -12.97
CA ILE A 147 -12.06 10.48 -12.15
C ILE A 147 -13.27 10.62 -11.23
N PRO A 148 -14.29 9.75 -11.36
CA PRO A 148 -15.41 9.72 -10.43
C PRO A 148 -14.99 9.33 -9.01
N TRP A 149 -15.66 9.91 -8.02
CA TRP A 149 -15.45 9.57 -6.61
C TRP A 149 -16.31 8.38 -6.21
N MET A 150 -15.72 7.42 -5.50
CA MET A 150 -16.46 6.30 -4.93
C MET A 150 -17.30 6.71 -3.71
N PRO A 151 -18.50 6.11 -3.52
CA PRO A 151 -19.48 6.54 -2.52
C PRO A 151 -19.16 6.02 -1.10
N LYS A 152 -18.02 6.46 -0.52
CA LYS A 152 -17.65 6.20 0.88
C LYS A 152 -17.55 7.54 1.62
N GLN A 153 -18.30 7.70 2.69
CA GLN A 153 -18.38 8.91 3.53
C GLN A 153 -17.00 9.39 4.00
N ARG A 154 -16.11 8.47 4.40
CA ARG A 154 -14.75 8.85 4.82
C ARG A 154 -13.96 9.57 3.72
N TYR A 155 -14.25 9.30 2.44
CA TYR A 155 -13.57 9.96 1.33
C TYR A 155 -14.04 11.39 1.13
N GLU A 156 -15.27 11.73 1.51
CA GLU A 156 -15.74 13.13 1.51
C GLU A 156 -14.91 13.98 2.49
N VAL A 157 -14.66 13.44 3.69
CA VAL A 157 -13.83 14.11 4.71
C VAL A 157 -12.41 14.30 4.21
N MET A 158 -11.80 13.24 3.70
CA MET A 158 -10.42 13.27 3.18
C MET A 158 -10.30 14.19 1.96
N ARG A 159 -11.28 14.19 1.06
CA ARG A 159 -11.32 15.07 -0.12
C ARG A 159 -11.29 16.55 0.26
N ALA A 160 -12.02 16.92 1.32
CA ALA A 160 -12.02 18.29 1.82
C ALA A 160 -10.71 18.64 2.54
N TYR A 161 -10.08 17.68 3.21
CA TYR A 161 -8.86 17.88 4.00
C TYR A 161 -7.59 17.96 3.16
N MET A 162 -7.39 17.05 2.18
CA MET A 162 -6.10 16.92 1.47
C MET A 162 -5.55 18.25 0.89
N PRO A 163 -6.36 19.14 0.29
CA PRO A 163 -5.88 20.42 -0.23
C PRO A 163 -5.32 21.38 0.84
N THR A 164 -5.56 21.15 2.12
CA THR A 164 -5.09 22.02 3.21
C THR A 164 -3.69 21.63 3.72
N VAL A 165 -3.14 20.49 3.28
CA VAL A 165 -1.89 19.92 3.82
C VAL A 165 -0.84 19.56 2.77
N GLY A 166 -1.23 19.52 1.50
CA GLY A 166 -0.34 19.21 0.38
C GLY A 166 -1.05 19.42 -0.96
N THR A 167 -0.30 19.38 -2.06
CA THR A 167 -0.88 19.62 -3.39
C THR A 167 -1.24 18.34 -4.15
N ARG A 168 -0.80 17.18 -3.65
CA ARG A 168 -0.92 15.88 -4.34
C ARG A 168 -1.76 14.84 -3.61
N GLY A 169 -2.29 15.15 -2.42
CA GLY A 169 -3.09 14.20 -1.65
C GLY A 169 -4.35 13.70 -2.37
N LEU A 170 -4.97 14.53 -3.23
CA LEU A 170 -6.08 14.07 -4.07
C LEU A 170 -5.62 13.12 -5.19
N ASP A 171 -4.41 13.29 -5.71
CA ASP A 171 -3.84 12.38 -6.71
C ASP A 171 -3.48 11.03 -6.10
N MET A 172 -2.97 11.03 -4.86
CA MET A 172 -2.78 9.80 -4.07
C MET A 172 -4.09 9.02 -4.01
N MET A 173 -5.17 9.69 -3.59
CA MET A 173 -6.49 9.08 -3.43
C MET A 173 -7.08 8.54 -4.74
N LEU A 174 -7.00 9.31 -5.83
CA LEU A 174 -7.76 9.03 -7.05
C LEU A 174 -6.99 8.26 -8.12
N ARG A 175 -5.66 8.33 -8.12
CA ARG A 175 -4.84 7.88 -9.26
C ARG A 175 -3.86 6.77 -8.94
N THR A 176 -3.51 6.55 -7.68
CA THR A 176 -2.44 5.60 -7.35
C THR A 176 -2.96 4.19 -7.09
N ALA A 177 -2.10 3.20 -7.34
CA ALA A 177 -2.32 1.80 -7.01
C ALA A 177 -1.05 1.19 -6.40
N THR A 178 -1.18 0.47 -5.29
CA THR A 178 -0.06 -0.15 -4.57
C THR A 178 -0.19 -1.66 -4.46
N VAL A 179 0.93 -2.34 -4.20
CA VAL A 179 0.94 -3.64 -3.53
C VAL A 179 1.65 -3.48 -2.18
N GLN A 180 1.07 -4.03 -1.12
CA GLN A 180 1.54 -3.93 0.26
C GLN A 180 1.69 -5.34 0.86
N ALA A 181 2.61 -5.46 1.81
CA ALA A 181 2.79 -6.67 2.60
C ALA A 181 2.66 -6.35 4.10
N ASN A 182 1.96 -7.22 4.82
CA ASN A 182 1.64 -7.08 6.24
C ASN A 182 2.33 -8.18 7.04
N LEU A 183 3.21 -7.81 7.97
CA LEU A 183 4.07 -8.74 8.69
C LEU A 183 3.88 -8.65 10.21
N ASP A 184 3.90 -9.81 10.85
CA ASP A 184 3.85 -9.96 12.30
C ASP A 184 5.21 -9.67 12.95
N PHE A 185 5.19 -9.43 14.26
CA PHE A 185 6.37 -9.29 15.12
C PHE A 185 6.17 -10.03 16.45
N SER A 186 7.25 -10.36 17.16
CA SER A 186 7.16 -11.04 18.47
C SER A 186 6.98 -10.08 19.63
N ASP A 187 7.74 -8.99 19.62
CA ASP A 187 7.88 -8.04 20.72
C ASP A 187 8.41 -6.70 20.19
N GLU A 188 8.65 -5.74 21.08
CA GLU A 188 9.12 -4.40 20.72
C GLU A 188 10.49 -4.41 20.03
N ALA A 189 11.42 -5.27 20.47
CA ALA A 189 12.77 -5.33 19.92
C ALA A 189 12.76 -5.93 18.50
N ASP A 190 11.98 -6.98 18.26
CA ASP A 190 11.78 -7.54 16.92
C ASP A 190 11.05 -6.54 16.01
N CYS A 191 10.03 -5.84 16.51
CA CYS A 191 9.32 -4.79 15.78
C CYS A 191 10.28 -3.65 15.38
N ALA A 192 11.09 -3.15 16.32
CA ALA A 192 12.08 -2.11 16.08
C ALA A 192 13.08 -2.53 15.00
N ALA A 193 13.62 -3.76 15.09
CA ALA A 193 14.57 -4.27 14.11
C ALA A 193 13.95 -4.43 12.71
N LYS A 194 12.70 -4.89 12.61
CA LYS A 194 11.97 -5.02 11.34
C LYS A 194 11.67 -3.65 10.72
N LEU A 195 11.19 -2.69 11.50
CA LEU A 195 10.95 -1.32 11.04
C LEU A 195 12.27 -0.67 10.59
N ARG A 196 13.35 -0.80 11.35
CA ARG A 196 14.67 -0.25 10.96
C ARG A 196 15.18 -0.85 9.65
N CYS A 197 15.04 -2.17 9.47
CA CYS A 197 15.37 -2.83 8.21
C CYS A 197 14.50 -2.31 7.05
N LEU A 198 13.18 -2.22 7.23
CA LEU A 198 12.25 -1.70 6.23
C LEU A 198 12.57 -0.25 5.83
N TYR A 199 12.67 0.66 6.80
CA TYR A 199 12.98 2.08 6.54
C TYR A 199 14.37 2.26 5.95
N SER A 200 15.32 1.38 6.24
CA SER A 200 16.64 1.43 5.60
C SER A 200 16.56 1.14 4.10
N ASN A 201 15.58 0.34 3.67
CA ASN A 201 15.52 -0.23 2.32
C ASN A 201 14.32 0.27 1.49
N THR A 202 13.47 1.16 2.01
CA THR A 202 12.23 1.57 1.34
C THR A 202 12.46 2.18 -0.05
N SER A 203 13.52 2.98 -0.22
CA SER A 203 13.88 3.53 -1.53
C SER A 203 14.36 2.46 -2.51
N LEU A 204 15.02 1.40 -2.03
CA LEU A 204 15.40 0.26 -2.88
C LEU A 204 14.16 -0.54 -3.31
N LEU A 205 13.20 -0.75 -2.39
CA LEU A 205 11.91 -1.39 -2.68
C LEU A 205 11.10 -0.56 -3.69
N THR A 206 11.05 0.76 -3.52
CA THR A 206 10.40 1.68 -4.47
C THR A 206 10.99 1.55 -5.87
N ALA A 207 12.31 1.50 -6.00
CA ALA A 207 12.98 1.32 -7.29
C ALA A 207 12.72 -0.06 -7.91
N LEU A 208 12.72 -1.13 -7.10
CA LEU A 208 12.45 -2.50 -7.55
C LEU A 208 10.99 -2.67 -8.06
N TRP A 209 10.03 -2.00 -7.44
CA TRP A 209 8.61 -2.09 -7.82
C TRP A 209 8.13 -0.97 -8.75
N ALA A 210 8.97 0.01 -9.10
CA ALA A 210 8.60 1.16 -9.94
C ALA A 210 7.84 0.77 -11.22
N SER A 211 6.64 1.31 -11.39
CA SER A 211 5.71 0.94 -12.47
C SER A 211 4.74 2.06 -12.88
N SER A 212 5.04 3.32 -12.56
CA SER A 212 4.12 4.45 -12.82
C SER A 212 4.76 5.59 -13.65
N PRO A 213 5.21 5.33 -14.89
CA PRO A 213 5.92 6.32 -15.71
C PRO A 213 5.01 7.16 -16.62
N ILE A 214 3.71 6.87 -16.68
CA ILE A 214 2.77 7.57 -17.56
C ILE A 214 1.83 8.43 -16.71
N VAL A 215 1.71 9.70 -17.08
CA VAL A 215 0.83 10.68 -16.43
C VAL A 215 0.08 11.44 -17.51
N GLU A 216 -1.24 11.51 -17.41
CA GLU A 216 -2.08 12.32 -18.30
C GLU A 216 -1.74 12.11 -19.78
N ASP A 217 -1.68 10.83 -20.16
CA ASP A 217 -1.41 10.39 -21.53
C ASP A 217 0.00 10.69 -22.07
N LYS A 218 0.97 10.87 -21.18
CA LYS A 218 2.37 11.16 -21.55
C LYS A 218 3.36 10.43 -20.68
N VAL A 219 4.52 10.10 -21.25
CA VAL A 219 5.69 9.66 -20.48
C VAL A 219 6.16 10.82 -19.61
N SER A 220 6.20 10.63 -18.29
CA SER A 220 6.42 11.69 -17.31
C SER A 220 7.90 11.97 -17.01
N GLY A 221 8.79 11.03 -17.35
CA GLY A 221 10.19 11.04 -16.94
C GLY A 221 10.44 10.40 -15.57
N PHE A 222 9.38 10.01 -14.84
CA PHE A 222 9.49 9.30 -13.57
C PHE A 222 9.48 7.78 -13.75
N GLN A 223 10.17 7.09 -12.85
CA GLN A 223 10.09 5.64 -12.70
C GLN A 223 8.89 5.26 -11.79
N SER A 224 8.72 5.98 -10.68
CA SER A 224 7.53 5.89 -9.84
C SER A 224 6.95 7.29 -9.58
N TYR A 225 6.01 7.71 -10.41
CA TYR A 225 5.25 8.93 -10.15
C TYR A 225 4.37 8.81 -8.91
N ARG A 226 3.92 7.58 -8.59
CA ARG A 226 3.21 7.30 -7.33
C ARG A 226 4.07 7.65 -6.11
N ALA A 227 5.33 7.22 -6.04
CA ALA A 227 6.20 7.57 -4.92
C ALA A 227 6.44 9.09 -4.84
N TRP A 228 6.54 9.77 -5.99
CA TRP A 228 6.63 11.24 -6.03
C TRP A 228 5.39 11.94 -5.45
N ILE A 229 4.19 11.40 -5.69
CA ILE A 229 2.93 11.92 -5.12
C ILE A 229 2.94 11.90 -3.58
N TRP A 230 3.47 10.83 -2.97
CA TRP A 230 3.49 10.67 -1.51
C TRP A 230 4.32 11.75 -0.79
N ARG A 231 5.29 12.38 -1.47
CA ARG A 231 6.16 13.42 -0.92
C ARG A 231 5.45 14.75 -0.61
N ASP A 232 4.25 14.95 -1.16
CA ASP A 232 3.45 16.16 -0.93
C ASP A 232 1.95 15.81 -0.83
N THR A 233 1.68 14.70 -0.15
CA THR A 233 0.34 14.25 0.21
C THR A 233 -0.12 14.89 1.52
N ASP A 234 0.61 14.64 2.61
CA ASP A 234 0.46 15.30 3.91
C ASP A 234 1.73 15.01 4.74
N ASN A 235 2.55 16.05 4.94
CA ASN A 235 3.86 15.93 5.60
C ASN A 235 3.79 15.58 7.08
N ALA A 236 2.61 15.68 7.73
CA ALA A 236 2.45 15.27 9.12
C ALA A 236 2.33 13.74 9.27
N ARG A 237 1.87 13.04 8.23
CA ARG A 237 1.49 11.61 8.31
C ARG A 237 2.21 10.70 7.32
N ALA A 238 2.99 11.25 6.39
CA ALA A 238 3.67 10.50 5.32
C ALA A 238 5.19 10.66 5.37
N GLY A 239 5.90 9.76 4.67
CA GLY A 239 7.34 9.80 4.50
C GLY A 239 8.15 9.00 5.53
N LEU A 240 9.43 9.35 5.63
CA LEU A 240 10.38 8.72 6.54
C LEU A 240 10.24 9.26 7.97
N MET A 241 10.46 8.39 8.95
CA MET A 241 10.29 8.69 10.37
C MET A 241 11.66 8.65 11.06
N PRO A 242 12.24 9.80 11.47
CA PRO A 242 13.58 9.84 12.05
C PRO A 242 13.75 8.93 13.28
N PHE A 243 12.72 8.90 14.14
CA PHE A 243 12.75 8.15 15.39
C PHE A 243 12.97 6.63 15.20
N ILE A 244 12.71 6.07 14.01
CA ILE A 244 12.98 4.66 13.68
C ILE A 244 14.49 4.34 13.77
N PHE A 245 15.34 5.33 13.50
CA PHE A 245 16.80 5.19 13.53
C PHE A 245 17.42 5.64 14.85
N GLU A 246 16.69 6.43 15.65
CA GLU A 246 17.20 7.11 16.83
C GLU A 246 16.80 6.43 18.15
N ARG A 247 15.72 5.65 18.13
CA ARG A 247 15.09 5.08 19.32
C ARG A 247 14.89 3.57 19.20
N ASP A 248 14.98 2.88 20.34
CA ASP A 248 14.69 1.45 20.47
C ASP A 248 13.32 1.19 21.11
N ASP A 249 12.75 2.17 21.84
CA ASP A 249 11.41 2.12 22.43
C ASP A 249 10.32 2.44 21.39
N ILE A 250 10.30 1.64 20.32
CA ILE A 250 9.58 1.94 19.09
C ILE A 250 8.07 2.08 19.28
N PHE A 251 7.46 1.37 20.24
CA PHE A 251 6.03 1.50 20.50
C PHE A 251 5.70 2.85 21.13
N THR A 252 6.55 3.31 22.05
CA THR A 252 6.41 4.65 22.66
C THR A 252 6.63 5.73 21.60
N ALA A 253 7.74 5.65 20.85
CA ALA A 253 8.06 6.64 19.83
C ALA A 253 6.97 6.75 18.74
N TYR A 254 6.44 5.60 18.27
CA TYR A 254 5.37 5.58 17.28
C TYR A 254 4.05 6.11 17.86
N ALA A 255 3.71 5.76 19.10
CA ALA A 255 2.51 6.28 19.77
C ALA A 255 2.59 7.80 19.98
N GLU A 256 3.74 8.33 20.41
CA GLU A 256 3.97 9.77 20.58
C GLU A 256 3.78 10.52 19.26
N TRP A 257 4.39 10.04 18.18
CA TRP A 257 4.20 10.61 16.85
C TRP A 257 2.74 10.55 16.42
N ALA A 258 2.12 9.37 16.47
CA ALA A 258 0.73 9.18 16.07
C ALA A 258 -0.25 10.05 16.88
N LEU A 259 0.00 10.23 18.18
CA LEU A 259 -0.79 11.10 19.05
C LEU A 259 -0.85 12.55 18.58
N ASP A 260 0.23 13.03 17.94
CA ASP A 260 0.40 14.41 17.51
C ASP A 260 0.06 14.65 16.02
N VAL A 261 -0.15 13.58 15.24
CA VAL A 261 -0.70 13.71 13.89
C VAL A 261 -2.17 14.18 13.96
N PRO A 262 -2.57 15.20 13.18
CA PRO A 262 -3.97 15.64 13.11
C PRO A 262 -4.92 14.51 12.71
N MET A 263 -6.04 14.38 13.42
CA MET A 263 -7.09 13.42 13.11
C MET A 263 -7.93 13.90 11.92
N TYR A 264 -8.50 12.96 11.17
CA TYR A 264 -9.51 13.28 10.14
C TYR A 264 -10.92 13.33 10.72
N PHE A 265 -11.29 12.30 11.46
CA PHE A 265 -12.66 12.05 11.91
C PHE A 265 -12.66 11.05 13.07
N ILE A 266 -13.81 10.95 13.74
CA ILE A 266 -14.21 9.80 14.55
C ILE A 266 -15.39 9.10 13.88
N TYR A 267 -15.74 7.89 14.32
CA TYR A 267 -16.90 7.17 13.81
C TYR A 267 -17.93 6.92 14.90
N ARG A 268 -19.15 7.42 14.68
CA ARG A 268 -20.32 7.25 15.55
C ARG A 268 -21.54 7.11 14.64
N ASP A 269 -21.80 5.88 14.18
CA ASP A 269 -22.75 5.49 13.11
C ASP A 269 -22.48 6.11 11.72
N ARG A 270 -21.69 7.18 11.68
CA ARG A 270 -21.20 7.87 10.50
C ARG A 270 -19.81 8.43 10.78
N TYR A 271 -19.11 8.80 9.72
CA TYR A 271 -17.85 9.54 9.86
C TYR A 271 -18.14 10.99 10.25
N VAL A 272 -17.57 11.44 11.36
CA VAL A 272 -17.73 12.80 11.89
C VAL A 272 -16.38 13.51 11.80
N PRO A 273 -16.19 14.47 10.88
CA PRO A 273 -14.97 15.26 10.79
C PRO A 273 -14.68 15.99 12.11
N VAL A 274 -13.45 15.90 12.60
CA VAL A 274 -13.02 16.69 13.77
C VAL A 274 -12.59 18.10 13.33
N PRO A 275 -12.48 19.08 14.25
CA PRO A 275 -11.93 20.39 13.93
C PRO A 275 -10.52 20.27 13.34
N ALA A 276 -10.20 21.11 12.35
CA ALA A 276 -8.90 21.10 11.70
C ALA A 276 -7.77 21.28 12.74
N GLY A 277 -6.74 20.44 12.63
CA GLY A 277 -5.60 20.44 13.54
C GLY A 277 -5.83 19.75 14.89
N MET A 278 -7.03 19.24 15.18
CA MET A 278 -7.27 18.44 16.37
C MET A 278 -6.45 17.15 16.30
N THR A 279 -5.64 16.88 17.33
CA THR A 279 -4.82 15.68 17.42
C THR A 279 -5.46 14.63 18.31
N PHE A 280 -5.03 13.38 18.19
CA PHE A 280 -5.50 12.31 19.08
C PHE A 280 -5.10 12.59 20.54
N ARG A 281 -3.98 13.27 20.78
CA ARG A 281 -3.56 13.72 22.12
C ARG A 281 -4.60 14.63 22.78
N THR A 282 -5.07 15.64 22.04
CA THR A 282 -6.12 16.54 22.56
C THR A 282 -7.43 15.78 22.75
N TYR A 283 -7.80 14.91 21.81
CA TYR A 283 -9.03 14.13 21.92
C TYR A 283 -9.02 13.16 23.11
N LEU A 284 -7.89 12.48 23.36
CA LEU A 284 -7.73 11.59 24.49
C LEU A 284 -7.85 12.32 25.83
N LYS A 285 -7.34 13.55 25.92
CA LYS A 285 -7.32 14.32 27.16
C LYS A 285 -8.65 15.02 27.44
N ASP A 286 -9.18 15.71 26.45
CA ASP A 286 -10.27 16.67 26.62
C ASP A 286 -11.62 16.12 26.11
N GLY A 287 -11.60 15.01 25.38
CA GLY A 287 -12.75 14.54 24.61
C GLY A 287 -13.14 15.52 23.49
N TRP A 288 -14.23 15.24 22.80
CA TRP A 288 -14.79 16.19 21.83
C TRP A 288 -16.28 15.95 21.61
N ASN A 289 -17.09 17.01 21.68
CA ASN A 289 -18.53 16.96 21.46
C ASN A 289 -19.26 15.90 22.32
N GLY A 290 -18.82 15.74 23.57
CA GLY A 290 -19.35 14.72 24.50
C GLY A 290 -18.77 13.32 24.31
N GLU A 291 -17.99 13.08 23.26
CA GLU A 291 -17.32 11.81 22.98
C GLU A 291 -15.98 11.71 23.70
N GLN A 292 -15.62 10.49 24.08
CA GLN A 292 -14.32 10.13 24.65
C GLN A 292 -13.60 9.17 23.70
N ALA A 293 -12.27 9.26 23.67
CA ALA A 293 -11.45 8.41 22.82
C ALA A 293 -11.64 6.94 23.15
N THR A 294 -11.88 6.13 22.13
CA THR A 294 -11.99 4.67 22.25
C THR A 294 -10.84 3.98 21.53
N ARG A 295 -10.65 2.68 21.79
CA ARG A 295 -9.64 1.90 21.08
C ARG A 295 -9.98 1.76 19.59
N SER A 296 -11.27 1.72 19.24
CA SER A 296 -11.72 1.78 17.85
C SER A 296 -11.33 3.11 17.18
N ASP A 297 -11.46 4.23 17.89
CA ASP A 297 -10.98 5.54 17.41
C ASP A 297 -9.45 5.52 17.19
N TRP A 298 -8.69 4.87 18.09
CA TRP A 298 -7.23 4.73 17.93
C TRP A 298 -6.86 3.89 16.71
N ALA A 299 -7.47 2.72 16.54
CA ALA A 299 -7.24 1.86 15.38
C ALA A 299 -7.60 2.57 14.07
N MET A 300 -8.70 3.34 14.08
CA MET A 300 -9.09 4.19 12.97
C MET A 300 -8.06 5.27 12.68
N HIS A 301 -7.59 5.99 13.70
CA HIS A 301 -6.57 7.03 13.55
C HIS A 301 -5.28 6.47 12.94
N LEU A 302 -4.79 5.34 13.44
CA LEU A 302 -3.63 4.63 12.88
C LEU A 302 -3.82 4.26 11.40
N SER A 303 -5.04 3.90 10.98
CA SER A 303 -5.35 3.60 9.57
C SER A 303 -5.27 4.82 8.64
N THR A 304 -5.27 6.03 9.21
CA THR A 304 -5.12 7.29 8.45
C THR A 304 -3.67 7.78 8.39
N LEU A 305 -2.73 7.10 9.04
CA LEU A 305 -1.31 7.41 8.96
C LEU A 305 -0.74 6.72 7.71
N PHE A 306 0.20 7.34 7.01
CA PHE A 306 0.74 6.82 5.75
C PHE A 306 2.27 6.90 5.64
N PRO A 307 3.04 6.53 6.68
CA PRO A 307 4.49 6.54 6.57
C PRO A 307 4.99 5.40 5.67
N GLU A 308 6.27 5.39 5.32
CA GLU A 308 6.88 4.37 4.44
C GLU A 308 6.74 2.92 5.00
N GLY A 309 6.85 2.79 6.31
CA GLY A 309 6.51 1.57 7.05
C GLY A 309 5.54 1.89 8.19
N ARG A 310 4.33 1.32 8.16
CA ARG A 310 3.27 1.65 9.11
C ARG A 310 3.14 0.59 10.19
N LEU A 311 2.97 1.03 11.43
CA LEU A 311 2.75 0.14 12.57
C LEU A 311 1.28 0.20 13.00
N LYS A 312 0.62 -0.96 12.90
CA LYS A 312 -0.66 -1.26 13.55
C LYS A 312 -0.42 -2.42 14.52
N ARG A 313 -1.32 -3.40 14.55
CA ARG A 313 -1.07 -4.72 15.19
C ARG A 313 -0.15 -5.63 14.36
N PHE A 314 0.47 -5.07 13.32
CA PHE A 314 1.39 -5.65 12.37
C PHE A 314 2.14 -4.51 11.68
N ILE A 315 3.24 -4.82 11.00
CA ILE A 315 4.03 -3.88 10.20
C ILE A 315 3.56 -3.95 8.75
N GLU A 316 3.33 -2.80 8.13
CA GLU A 316 2.92 -2.70 6.72
C GLU A 316 4.03 -2.07 5.88
N VAL A 317 4.32 -2.71 4.76
CA VAL A 317 5.27 -2.26 3.73
C VAL A 317 4.50 -1.52 2.66
N ARG A 318 4.83 -0.24 2.41
CA ARG A 318 3.95 0.67 1.64
C ARG A 318 4.58 1.33 0.42
N GLY A 319 5.90 1.27 0.28
CA GLY A 319 6.65 1.97 -0.79
C GLY A 319 6.46 1.40 -2.21
N CYS A 320 5.80 0.26 -2.37
CA CYS A 320 5.76 -0.46 -3.66
C CYS A 320 4.57 -0.06 -4.53
N ASP A 321 4.84 0.29 -5.79
CA ASP A 321 3.79 0.45 -6.80
C ASP A 321 3.16 -0.91 -7.14
N CYS A 322 1.86 -0.92 -7.46
CA CYS A 322 1.24 -2.10 -8.05
C CYS A 322 1.82 -2.36 -9.45
N GLY A 323 1.80 -3.59 -9.94
CA GLY A 323 2.40 -3.94 -11.22
C GLY A 323 1.96 -5.31 -11.70
N SER A 324 2.84 -6.05 -12.35
CA SER A 324 2.55 -7.39 -12.86
C SER A 324 2.13 -8.35 -11.75
N LEU A 325 1.36 -9.39 -12.10
CA LEU A 325 0.99 -10.44 -11.15
C LEU A 325 2.21 -11.10 -10.51
N GLY A 326 3.29 -11.27 -11.28
CA GLY A 326 4.57 -11.76 -10.77
C GLY A 326 5.09 -10.87 -9.65
N MET A 327 5.11 -9.55 -9.84
CA MET A 327 5.59 -8.59 -8.84
C MET A 327 4.65 -8.45 -7.63
N ILE A 328 3.33 -8.60 -7.82
CA ILE A 328 2.37 -8.66 -6.72
C ILE A 328 2.67 -9.88 -5.83
N THR A 329 2.76 -11.06 -6.43
CA THR A 329 3.00 -12.32 -5.69
C THR A 329 4.43 -12.47 -5.16
N ALA A 330 5.38 -11.65 -5.61
CA ALA A 330 6.76 -11.67 -5.16
C ALA A 330 7.03 -10.79 -3.92
N LEU A 331 6.17 -9.80 -3.61
CA LEU A 331 6.43 -8.87 -2.50
C LEU A 331 6.43 -9.61 -1.14
N SER A 332 5.39 -10.39 -0.86
CA SER A 332 5.27 -11.13 0.40
C SER A 332 6.42 -12.10 0.68
N PRO A 333 6.84 -12.98 -0.26
CA PRO A 333 8.03 -13.80 -0.05
C PRO A 333 9.33 -12.99 0.05
N MET A 334 9.46 -11.87 -0.69
CA MET A 334 10.62 -10.97 -0.57
C MET A 334 10.73 -10.41 0.85
N MET A 335 9.62 -9.88 1.38
CA MET A 335 9.58 -9.30 2.72
C MET A 335 9.68 -10.36 3.82
N ARG A 336 9.14 -11.57 3.60
CA ARG A 336 9.35 -12.72 4.51
C ARG A 336 10.83 -13.04 4.63
N GLY A 337 11.52 -13.19 3.50
CA GLY A 337 12.96 -13.47 3.47
C GLY A 337 13.78 -12.36 4.14
N LEU A 338 13.44 -11.09 3.87
CA LEU A 338 14.15 -9.95 4.42
C LEU A 338 13.90 -9.75 5.93
N LEU A 339 12.66 -9.86 6.39
CA LEU A 339 12.25 -9.42 7.73
C LEU A 339 12.10 -10.56 8.76
N TYR A 340 11.78 -11.79 8.35
CA TYR A 340 11.65 -12.92 9.29
C TYR A 340 12.96 -13.66 9.53
N ASP A 341 13.99 -13.44 8.72
CA ASP A 341 15.33 -13.95 8.97
C ASP A 341 16.24 -12.88 9.58
N THR A 342 16.75 -13.12 10.78
CA THR A 342 17.59 -12.15 11.51
C THR A 342 18.90 -11.83 10.79
N THR A 343 19.51 -12.81 10.11
CA THR A 343 20.74 -12.61 9.34
C THR A 343 20.49 -11.69 8.15
N ALA A 344 19.39 -11.92 7.42
CA ALA A 344 18.99 -11.09 6.30
C ALA A 344 18.63 -9.66 6.75
N ARG A 345 17.90 -9.50 7.87
CA ARG A 345 17.63 -8.16 8.42
C ARG A 345 18.90 -7.39 8.75
N THR A 346 19.84 -8.05 9.43
CA THR A 346 21.11 -7.43 9.82
C THR A 346 21.89 -6.97 8.58
N ALA A 347 22.00 -7.84 7.57
CA ALA A 347 22.65 -7.51 6.31
C ALA A 347 21.91 -6.38 5.55
N GLY A 348 20.58 -6.40 5.51
CA GLY A 348 19.77 -5.38 4.87
C GLY A 348 19.88 -4.00 5.56
N ILE A 349 20.05 -3.95 6.88
CA ILE A 349 20.36 -2.70 7.59
C ILE A 349 21.76 -2.21 7.21
N ALA A 350 22.74 -3.12 7.15
CA ALA A 350 24.14 -2.80 6.86
C ALA A 350 24.38 -2.23 5.46
N LEU A 351 23.50 -2.49 4.47
CA LEU A 351 23.62 -1.92 3.12
C LEU A 351 23.70 -0.39 3.12
N LEU A 352 22.98 0.25 4.04
CA LEU A 352 22.76 1.69 4.06
C LEU A 352 22.98 2.27 5.46
N ASP A 353 23.66 1.57 6.37
CA ASP A 353 23.84 1.96 7.78
C ASP A 353 24.57 3.30 7.94
N LYS A 354 25.52 3.60 7.05
CA LYS A 354 26.31 4.84 7.02
C LYS A 354 25.54 6.06 6.53
N LEU A 355 24.36 5.89 5.96
CA LEU A 355 23.57 7.04 5.50
C LEU A 355 22.96 7.77 6.70
N SER A 356 23.19 9.09 6.75
CA SER A 356 22.46 9.97 7.66
C SER A 356 20.97 10.01 7.28
N PHE A 357 20.11 10.49 8.18
CA PHE A 357 18.70 10.68 7.85
C PHE A 357 18.51 11.60 6.64
N ALA A 358 19.29 12.69 6.54
CA ALA A 358 19.25 13.59 5.41
C ALA A 358 19.64 12.90 4.09
N ASP A 359 20.56 11.94 4.11
CA ASP A 359 20.95 11.19 2.91
C ASP A 359 19.84 10.20 2.50
N ARG A 360 19.17 9.57 3.48
CA ARG A 360 18.01 8.71 3.24
C ARG A 360 16.84 9.51 2.66
N GLN A 361 16.61 10.73 3.14
CA GLN A 361 15.59 11.62 2.59
C GLN A 361 15.91 12.01 1.15
N ARG A 362 17.16 12.40 0.85
CA ARG A 362 17.57 12.67 -0.54
C ARG A 362 17.38 11.46 -1.45
N LEU A 363 17.68 10.25 -0.94
CA LEU A 363 17.44 9.03 -1.70
C LEU A 363 15.94 8.81 -2.00
N ALA A 364 15.08 9.04 -1.02
CA ALA A 364 13.62 8.98 -1.20
C ALA A 364 13.10 10.08 -2.15
N ASP A 365 13.80 11.22 -2.24
CA ASP A 365 13.49 12.30 -3.16
C ASP A 365 13.91 11.99 -4.61
N ASP A 366 15.06 11.33 -4.79
CA ASP A 366 15.68 11.07 -6.10
C ASP A 366 15.14 9.81 -6.80
N VAL A 367 14.87 8.74 -6.05
CA VAL A 367 14.41 7.43 -6.58
C VAL A 367 13.14 7.51 -7.43
N PRO A 368 12.09 8.28 -7.07
CA PRO A 368 10.89 8.38 -7.89
C PRO A 368 11.17 8.74 -9.35
N GLU A 369 12.12 9.64 -9.59
CA GLU A 369 12.51 10.07 -10.93
C GLU A 369 13.56 9.12 -11.53
N GLN A 370 14.62 8.82 -10.78
CA GLN A 370 15.82 8.18 -11.33
C GLN A 370 15.81 6.64 -11.24
N GLY A 371 14.93 6.05 -10.43
CA GLY A 371 14.89 4.60 -10.18
C GLY A 371 16.25 4.03 -9.79
N PHE A 372 16.73 3.01 -10.52
CA PHE A 372 18.05 2.41 -10.26
C PHE A 372 19.25 3.32 -10.53
N ALA A 373 19.08 4.41 -11.28
CA ALA A 373 20.16 5.35 -11.56
C ALA A 373 20.49 6.27 -10.38
N ALA A 374 19.56 6.41 -9.42
CA ALA A 374 19.77 7.17 -8.19
C ALA A 374 21.03 6.70 -7.43
N LYS A 375 21.60 7.59 -6.61
CA LYS A 375 22.85 7.35 -5.89
C LYS A 375 22.66 7.39 -4.38
N ALA A 376 23.24 6.42 -3.70
CA ALA A 376 23.35 6.35 -2.25
C ALA A 376 24.83 6.28 -1.87
N GLY A 377 25.40 7.42 -1.50
CA GLY A 377 26.85 7.54 -1.34
C GLY A 377 27.60 7.22 -2.64
N GLY A 378 28.51 6.25 -2.61
CA GLY A 378 29.29 5.82 -3.78
C GLY A 378 28.62 4.78 -4.67
N HIS A 379 27.43 4.28 -4.30
CA HIS A 379 26.77 3.16 -4.98
C HIS A 379 25.53 3.62 -5.76
N SER A 380 25.18 2.91 -6.83
CA SER A 380 23.87 3.07 -7.47
C SER A 380 22.79 2.34 -6.67
N VAL A 381 21.55 2.85 -6.72
CA VAL A 381 20.38 2.16 -6.17
C VAL A 381 20.18 0.81 -6.84
N GLY A 382 20.51 0.69 -8.13
CA GLY A 382 20.62 -0.61 -8.79
C GLY A 382 21.50 -1.57 -8.00
N ASP A 383 22.79 -1.27 -7.85
CA ASP A 383 23.76 -2.15 -7.17
C ASP A 383 23.27 -2.64 -5.81
N LEU A 384 22.81 -1.69 -4.99
CA LEU A 384 22.25 -1.99 -3.67
C LEU A 384 20.97 -2.82 -3.74
N ALA A 385 20.08 -2.56 -4.70
CA ALA A 385 18.86 -3.34 -4.88
C ALA A 385 19.15 -4.79 -5.29
N ALA A 386 20.18 -5.06 -6.09
CA ALA A 386 20.57 -6.44 -6.39
C ALA A 386 21.11 -7.16 -5.15
N GLU A 387 21.91 -6.46 -4.35
CA GLU A 387 22.43 -7.02 -3.11
C GLU A 387 21.29 -7.29 -2.11
N LEU A 388 20.33 -6.37 -1.98
CA LEU A 388 19.12 -6.56 -1.17
C LEU A 388 18.31 -7.79 -1.62
N VAL A 389 18.14 -7.98 -2.93
CA VAL A 389 17.43 -9.15 -3.49
C VAL A 389 18.19 -10.45 -3.20
N ALA A 390 19.52 -10.44 -3.26
CA ALA A 390 20.33 -11.60 -2.86
C ALA A 390 20.17 -11.90 -1.36
N ILE A 391 20.25 -10.88 -0.50
CA ILE A 391 20.06 -10.99 0.96
C ILE A 391 18.68 -11.56 1.30
N ALA A 392 17.62 -11.02 0.71
CA ALA A 392 16.26 -11.48 0.93
C ALA A 392 16.04 -12.90 0.39
N THR A 393 16.65 -13.25 -0.75
CA THR A 393 16.62 -14.62 -1.29
C THR A 393 17.28 -15.61 -0.33
N ASP A 394 18.43 -15.26 0.25
CA ASP A 394 19.12 -16.10 1.25
C ASP A 394 18.32 -16.24 2.54
N GLY A 395 17.71 -15.15 3.01
CA GLY A 395 16.78 -15.20 4.14
C GLY A 395 15.60 -16.12 3.85
N LEU A 396 15.00 -16.00 2.66
CA LEU A 396 13.87 -16.82 2.24
C LEU A 396 14.24 -18.30 2.15
N ARG A 397 15.45 -18.65 1.68
CA ARG A 397 15.96 -20.04 1.70
C ARG A 397 15.97 -20.63 3.11
N ARG A 398 16.21 -19.82 4.15
CA ARG A 398 16.23 -20.27 5.55
C ARG A 398 14.84 -20.39 6.15
N VAL A 399 13.92 -19.46 5.84
CA VAL A 399 12.61 -19.39 6.52
C VAL A 399 11.45 -20.00 5.73
N ALA A 400 11.52 -20.03 4.40
CA ALA A 400 10.50 -20.63 3.52
C ALA A 400 11.12 -21.04 2.16
N PRO A 401 11.95 -22.09 2.12
CA PRO A 401 12.69 -22.49 0.90
C PRO A 401 11.80 -22.81 -0.31
N SER A 402 10.57 -23.27 -0.08
CA SER A 402 9.60 -23.55 -1.14
C SER A 402 9.08 -22.29 -1.85
N SER A 403 9.22 -21.11 -1.24
CA SER A 403 8.79 -19.83 -1.80
C SER A 403 9.86 -19.15 -2.66
N VAL A 404 11.11 -19.62 -2.63
CA VAL A 404 12.23 -19.00 -3.38
C VAL A 404 11.97 -18.80 -4.87
N PRO A 405 11.34 -19.75 -5.61
CA PRO A 405 11.02 -19.54 -7.01
C PRO A 405 10.09 -18.34 -7.29
N LEU A 406 9.32 -17.88 -6.30
CA LEU A 406 8.44 -16.72 -6.43
C LEU A 406 9.21 -15.39 -6.54
N LEU A 407 10.50 -15.37 -6.20
CA LEU A 407 11.34 -14.18 -6.34
C LEU A 407 11.90 -13.99 -7.76
N ALA A 408 11.65 -14.92 -8.69
CA ALA A 408 12.20 -14.86 -10.05
C ALA A 408 11.94 -13.52 -10.77
N PRO A 409 10.73 -12.91 -10.72
CA PRO A 409 10.50 -11.62 -11.37
C PRO A 409 11.37 -10.49 -10.79
N VAL A 410 11.52 -10.44 -9.48
CA VAL A 410 12.30 -9.40 -8.79
C VAL A 410 13.81 -9.61 -9.04
N GLN A 411 14.24 -10.87 -9.09
CA GLN A 411 15.61 -11.25 -9.45
C GLN A 411 15.95 -10.84 -10.89
N GLU A 412 15.01 -10.98 -11.82
CA GLU A 412 15.20 -10.53 -13.21
C GLU A 412 15.31 -9.00 -13.30
N ILE A 413 14.42 -8.24 -12.64
CA ILE A 413 14.50 -6.78 -12.57
C ILE A 413 15.85 -6.34 -11.97
N ALA A 414 16.26 -6.97 -10.88
CA ALA A 414 17.53 -6.68 -10.22
C ALA A 414 18.73 -6.99 -11.13
N ALA A 415 18.75 -8.13 -11.81
CA ALA A 415 19.85 -8.53 -12.68
C ALA A 415 19.96 -7.66 -13.95
N THR A 416 18.82 -7.30 -14.54
CA THR A 416 18.78 -6.57 -15.82
C THR A 416 18.83 -5.06 -15.64
N ARG A 417 18.53 -4.54 -14.44
CA ARG A 417 18.32 -3.11 -14.16
C ARG A 417 17.19 -2.49 -14.98
N ARG A 418 16.26 -3.30 -15.48
CA ARG A 418 15.08 -2.84 -16.22
C ARG A 418 13.86 -2.96 -15.32
N THR A 419 13.24 -1.83 -15.00
CA THR A 419 12.06 -1.78 -14.14
C THR A 419 10.78 -2.11 -14.92
N GLN A 420 9.66 -2.26 -14.22
CA GLN A 420 8.35 -2.33 -14.88
C GLN A 420 8.00 -1.00 -15.55
N ALA A 421 8.46 0.13 -15.00
CA ALA A 421 8.30 1.44 -15.62
C ALA A 421 8.99 1.51 -16.99
N ASP A 422 10.20 0.97 -17.14
CA ASP A 422 10.87 0.91 -18.45
C ASP A 422 10.06 0.10 -19.46
N GLN A 423 9.51 -1.04 -19.04
CA GLN A 423 8.66 -1.89 -19.88
C GLN A 423 7.35 -1.18 -20.29
N ILE A 424 6.72 -0.47 -19.36
CA ILE A 424 5.50 0.31 -19.62
C ILE A 424 5.78 1.43 -20.63
N VAL A 425 6.92 2.12 -20.54
CA VAL A 425 7.31 3.14 -21.52
C VAL A 425 7.52 2.54 -22.91
N GLU A 426 8.09 1.34 -23.01
CA GLU A 426 8.25 0.63 -24.29
C GLU A 426 6.90 0.23 -24.89
N ILE A 427 5.99 -0.32 -24.07
CA ILE A 427 4.62 -0.65 -24.48
C ILE A 427 3.90 0.61 -24.96
N TRP A 428 4.01 1.71 -24.21
CA TRP A 428 3.41 3.00 -24.55
C TRP A 428 3.85 3.47 -25.94
N LYS A 429 5.16 3.51 -26.19
CA LYS A 429 5.72 3.95 -27.48
C LYS A 429 5.33 3.02 -28.63
N ARG A 430 5.25 1.71 -28.38
CA ARG A 430 4.88 0.72 -29.41
C ARG A 430 3.43 0.88 -29.89
N HIS A 431 2.52 1.27 -29.00
CA HIS A 431 1.09 1.40 -29.26
C HIS A 431 0.63 2.86 -29.32
N GLU A 432 1.55 3.80 -29.61
CA GLU A 432 1.23 5.23 -29.70
C GLU A 432 0.14 5.47 -30.76
N GLY A 433 -0.92 6.19 -30.37
CA GLY A 433 -2.08 6.47 -31.23
C GLY A 433 -3.14 5.36 -31.26
N ASP A 434 -2.90 4.19 -30.67
CA ASP A 434 -3.88 3.10 -30.56
C ASP A 434 -4.22 2.81 -29.09
N ARG A 435 -5.25 3.52 -28.58
CA ARG A 435 -5.71 3.38 -27.19
C ARG A 435 -6.13 1.94 -26.85
N SER A 436 -6.81 1.26 -27.77
CA SER A 436 -7.36 -0.06 -27.51
C SER A 436 -6.24 -1.10 -27.39
N ALA A 437 -5.28 -1.07 -28.31
CA ALA A 437 -4.12 -1.96 -28.24
C ALA A 437 -3.24 -1.66 -27.03
N LEU A 438 -3.09 -0.39 -26.68
CA LEU A 438 -2.36 0.04 -25.49
C LEU A 438 -3.00 -0.47 -24.19
N ILE A 439 -4.33 -0.35 -24.04
CA ILE A 439 -5.06 -0.91 -22.89
C ILE A 439 -4.83 -2.42 -22.81
N ALA A 440 -4.99 -3.14 -23.91
CA ALA A 440 -4.79 -4.58 -23.94
C ALA A 440 -3.35 -5.00 -23.58
N ALA A 441 -2.35 -4.20 -23.98
CA ALA A 441 -0.95 -4.48 -23.70
C ALA A 441 -0.52 -4.11 -22.26
N LEU A 442 -1.16 -3.12 -21.64
CA LEU A 442 -0.93 -2.74 -20.24
C LEU A 442 -1.77 -3.55 -19.25
N ALA A 443 -2.82 -4.21 -19.72
CA ALA A 443 -3.68 -5.00 -18.87
C ALA A 443 -2.99 -6.25 -18.35
N HIS A 444 -3.40 -6.69 -17.16
CA HIS A 444 -2.97 -7.98 -16.63
C HIS A 444 -3.40 -9.12 -17.59
N PRO A 445 -2.64 -10.23 -17.67
CA PRO A 445 -3.01 -11.36 -18.51
C PRO A 445 -4.43 -11.87 -18.20
N GLY A 446 -5.29 -11.92 -19.22
CA GLY A 446 -6.69 -12.32 -19.09
C GLY A 446 -7.65 -11.22 -18.62
N LEU A 447 -7.13 -10.02 -18.31
CA LEU A 447 -7.89 -8.84 -17.84
C LEU A 447 -7.87 -7.67 -18.84
N GLY A 448 -7.50 -7.93 -20.10
CA GLY A 448 -7.38 -6.94 -21.19
C GLY A 448 -8.59 -6.81 -22.10
#